data_AF-A0A0K2J9Z1-F1
#
_entry.id   AF-A0A0K2J9Z1-F1
#
_cell.length_a   1.000
_cell.length_b   1.000
_cell.length_c   1.000
_cell.angle_alpha   90.00
_cell.angle_beta   90.00
_cell.angle_gamma   90.00
#
_symmetry.space_group_name_H-M   'P 1'
#
loop_
_entity.id
_entity.type
_entity.pdbx_description
1 polymer ?
#
loop_
_entity_poly.entity_id
_entity_poly.type
_entity_poly.pdbx_seq_one_letter_code
_entity_poly.pdbx_strand_id
1 'polypeptide(L)'
;MDRGTIELEKELTGKTVKETFFELRKEIDERFSEIKERYLNSRIKSKGDVFIETILSDSDKIYNFRESYYPVMEKKHNITDLEDEFYLNEVYIDISYNQLEDIVQEEYEAWINIDGENYEMKVVFEHDGRYQSKIRRLYEAFKLKGKKWKTVNMAHFKRMYRIKVVRYNFRMTKELYEKIKENKDETVYEFGIYEENILFNKTLLWNIEEKQIISSIFVRPVKNDVSFEYVIKKDENEMLVENNDTGDILCCYSENLNSLHIISRKKLENVWSVFSIKSIQECRKYLMINSITLEEMPEYFHFTNFKKENFIDKLKESTETENRINSKVELYKIFSDYEFIKENFSLKEINIGKDAMDNIKTYNCNEFIKNDFDLFFHNEKINLNLFAECIERNNYTEDMVSFIVSEVQLKLPEFICRGHLYG
;
A
#
# COMPACT_ATOMS: atom_id res chain seq x y z
N MET A 1 24.87 -62.05 -25.87
CA MET A 1 25.41 -60.71 -26.16
C MET A 1 26.87 -60.72 -25.80
N ASP A 2 27.73 -60.36 -26.76
CA ASP A 2 29.17 -60.37 -26.60
C ASP A 2 29.61 -59.17 -25.72
N ARG A 3 30.67 -59.33 -24.91
CA ARG A 3 31.09 -58.31 -23.93
C ARG A 3 31.39 -56.96 -24.59
N GLY A 4 31.96 -56.99 -25.81
CA GLY A 4 32.26 -55.79 -26.58
C GLY A 4 31.03 -55.03 -27.07
N THR A 5 29.90 -55.71 -27.32
CA THR A 5 28.65 -55.04 -27.72
C THR A 5 28.03 -54.26 -26.56
N ILE A 6 28.12 -54.81 -25.33
CA ILE A 6 27.60 -54.17 -24.11
C ILE A 6 28.44 -52.93 -23.74
N GLU A 7 29.76 -52.96 -23.95
CA GLU A 7 30.63 -51.78 -23.75
C GLU A 7 30.33 -50.68 -24.76
N LEU A 8 30.15 -51.02 -26.04
CA LEU A 8 29.82 -50.06 -27.09
C LEU A 8 28.47 -49.38 -26.85
N GLU A 9 27.44 -50.15 -26.46
CA GLU A 9 26.12 -49.62 -26.10
C GLU A 9 26.18 -48.68 -24.89
N LYS A 10 26.98 -49.00 -23.87
CA LYS A 10 27.19 -48.12 -22.72
C LYS A 10 27.90 -46.82 -23.10
N GLU A 11 28.88 -46.88 -23.99
CA GLU A 11 29.62 -45.71 -24.45
C GLU A 11 28.74 -44.80 -25.32
N LEU A 12 27.99 -45.37 -26.26
CA LEU A 12 27.00 -44.66 -27.09
C LEU A 12 25.91 -44.02 -26.22
N THR A 13 25.34 -44.78 -25.27
CA THR A 13 24.34 -44.25 -24.33
C THR A 13 24.92 -43.12 -23.49
N GLY A 14 26.15 -43.28 -22.98
CA GLY A 14 26.83 -42.24 -22.22
C GLY A 14 27.10 -40.97 -23.02
N LYS A 15 27.42 -41.10 -24.31
CA LYS A 15 27.61 -39.97 -25.23
C LYS A 15 26.29 -39.27 -25.54
N THR A 16 25.24 -40.00 -25.90
CA THR A 16 23.91 -39.45 -26.18
C THR A 16 23.31 -38.75 -24.96
N VAL A 17 23.47 -39.33 -23.76
CA VAL A 17 23.03 -38.70 -22.51
C VAL A 17 23.75 -37.37 -22.29
N LYS A 18 25.09 -37.32 -22.46
CA LYS A 18 25.87 -36.07 -22.33
C LYS A 18 25.47 -35.00 -23.34
N GLU A 19 25.28 -35.38 -24.60
CA GLU A 19 24.83 -34.46 -25.67
C GLU A 19 23.43 -33.91 -25.35
N THR A 20 22.51 -34.76 -24.89
CA THR A 20 21.15 -34.36 -24.50
C THR A 20 21.18 -33.39 -23.31
N PHE A 21 22.02 -33.65 -22.29
CA PHE A 21 22.21 -32.73 -21.17
C PHE A 21 22.80 -31.39 -21.59
N PHE A 22 23.72 -31.38 -22.56
CA PHE A 22 24.31 -30.14 -23.07
C PHE A 22 23.29 -29.30 -23.82
N GLU A 23 22.49 -29.89 -24.71
CA GLU A 23 21.42 -29.20 -25.42
C GLU A 23 20.34 -28.69 -24.47
N LEU A 24 19.94 -29.49 -23.47
CA LEU A 24 19.01 -29.04 -22.43
C LEU A 24 19.55 -27.83 -21.66
N ARG A 25 20.82 -27.87 -21.25
CA ARG A 25 21.45 -26.75 -20.54
C ARG A 25 21.49 -25.49 -21.41
N LYS A 26 21.78 -25.63 -22.70
CA LYS A 26 21.82 -24.52 -23.65
C LYS A 26 20.44 -23.89 -23.83
N GLU A 27 19.40 -24.69 -24.08
CA GLU A 27 18.01 -24.21 -24.17
C GLU A 27 17.60 -23.47 -22.89
N ILE A 28 17.93 -24.01 -21.72
CA ILE A 28 17.64 -23.40 -20.43
C ILE A 28 18.32 -22.02 -20.27
N ASP A 29 19.59 -21.91 -20.68
CA ASP A 29 20.35 -20.66 -20.61
C ASP A 29 19.80 -19.59 -21.56
N GLU A 30 19.40 -19.98 -22.77
CA GLU A 30 18.76 -19.12 -23.76
C GLU A 30 17.41 -18.59 -23.24
N ARG A 31 16.57 -19.48 -22.68
CA ARG A 31 15.26 -19.12 -22.10
C ARG A 31 15.37 -18.18 -20.91
N PHE A 32 16.34 -18.41 -20.03
CA PHE A 32 16.57 -17.51 -18.89
C PHE A 32 16.98 -16.11 -19.35
N SER A 33 17.83 -16.05 -20.38
CA SER A 33 18.25 -14.78 -20.98
C SER A 33 17.08 -14.04 -21.62
N GLU A 34 16.21 -14.76 -22.33
CA GLU A 34 14.96 -14.23 -22.90
C GLU A 34 14.05 -13.60 -21.83
N ILE A 35 13.78 -14.31 -20.72
CA ILE A 35 12.93 -13.78 -19.63
C ILE A 35 13.57 -12.54 -18.99
N LYS A 36 14.89 -12.58 -18.76
CA LYS A 36 15.61 -11.45 -18.18
C LYS A 36 15.49 -10.21 -19.07
N GLU A 37 15.68 -10.36 -20.38
CA GLU A 37 15.53 -9.26 -21.33
C GLU A 37 14.09 -8.75 -21.37
N ARG A 38 13.09 -9.63 -21.39
CA ARG A 38 11.66 -9.24 -21.36
C ARG A 38 11.31 -8.46 -20.10
N TYR A 39 11.75 -8.92 -18.93
CA TYR A 39 11.54 -8.23 -17.65
C TYR A 39 12.23 -6.86 -17.60
N LEU A 40 13.48 -6.76 -18.07
CA LEU A 40 14.19 -5.48 -18.14
C LEU A 40 13.49 -4.52 -19.11
N ASN A 41 13.11 -5.00 -20.29
CA ASN A 41 12.38 -4.21 -21.28
C ASN A 41 11.02 -3.75 -20.77
N SER A 42 10.29 -4.60 -20.04
CA SER A 42 9.01 -4.20 -19.45
C SER A 42 9.21 -3.11 -18.41
N ARG A 43 10.25 -3.20 -17.58
CA ARG A 43 10.58 -2.18 -16.59
C ARG A 43 10.91 -0.83 -17.24
N ILE A 44 11.63 -0.85 -18.35
CA ILE A 44 11.96 0.36 -19.13
C ILE A 44 10.70 0.94 -19.80
N LYS A 45 9.77 0.11 -20.25
CA LYS A 45 8.51 0.54 -20.90
C LYS A 45 7.44 0.96 -19.90
N SER A 46 7.44 0.42 -18.67
CA SER A 46 6.42 0.67 -17.64
C SER A 46 6.60 2.00 -16.90
N LYS A 47 7.10 3.04 -17.56
CA LYS A 47 7.51 4.32 -16.94
C LYS A 47 6.37 5.22 -16.49
N GLY A 48 5.11 4.89 -16.81
CA GLY A 48 3.97 5.63 -16.28
C GLY A 48 3.84 5.49 -14.76
N ASP A 49 3.76 6.63 -14.08
CA ASP A 49 3.45 6.71 -12.66
C ASP A 49 2.06 6.13 -12.38
N VAL A 50 1.95 5.46 -11.23
CA VAL A 50 0.70 4.89 -10.75
C VAL A 50 0.37 5.61 -9.45
N PHE A 51 -0.80 6.24 -9.44
CA PHE A 51 -1.26 7.03 -8.32
C PHE A 51 -2.37 6.30 -7.56
N ILE A 52 -2.38 6.51 -6.26
CA ILE A 52 -3.31 5.92 -5.32
C ILE A 52 -4.11 7.06 -4.69
N GLU A 53 -5.41 6.95 -4.80
CA GLU A 53 -6.38 7.93 -4.34
C GLU A 53 -7.32 7.26 -3.35
N THR A 54 -7.61 7.96 -2.26
CA THR A 54 -8.44 7.48 -1.17
C THR A 54 -9.55 8.46 -0.86
N ILE A 55 -10.74 7.93 -0.61
CA ILE A 55 -11.89 8.71 -0.17
C ILE A 55 -12.54 8.07 1.05
N LEU A 56 -13.08 8.91 1.94
CA LEU A 56 -13.89 8.45 3.06
C LEU A 56 -15.36 8.69 2.73
N SER A 57 -16.18 7.64 2.84
CA SER A 57 -17.61 7.73 2.58
C SER A 57 -18.42 7.06 3.68
N ASP A 58 -19.68 7.48 3.82
CA ASP A 58 -20.63 6.74 4.64
C ASP A 58 -20.85 5.35 4.02
N SER A 59 -20.92 4.32 4.85
CA SER A 59 -20.94 2.93 4.35
C SER A 59 -22.18 2.62 3.51
N ASP A 60 -23.28 3.30 3.78
CA ASP A 60 -24.53 3.23 3.02
C ASP A 60 -24.42 3.91 1.64
N LYS A 61 -23.46 4.83 1.45
CA LYS A 61 -23.27 5.60 0.20
C LYS A 61 -22.16 5.07 -0.71
N ILE A 62 -21.47 3.99 -0.32
CA ILE A 62 -20.37 3.39 -1.12
C ILE A 62 -20.82 3.07 -2.56
N TYR A 63 -22.09 2.69 -2.77
CA TYR A 63 -22.61 2.34 -4.09
C TYR A 63 -22.45 3.46 -5.13
N ASN A 64 -22.38 4.72 -4.69
CA ASN A 64 -22.15 5.86 -5.58
C ASN A 64 -20.75 5.83 -6.24
N PHE A 65 -19.79 5.11 -5.64
CA PHE A 65 -18.38 5.17 -6.04
C PHE A 65 -17.84 3.87 -6.66
N ARG A 66 -18.64 2.78 -6.68
CA ARG A 66 -18.20 1.41 -7.01
C ARG A 66 -17.50 1.23 -8.35
N GLU A 67 -17.71 2.14 -9.28
CA GLU A 67 -17.09 2.09 -10.61
C GLU A 67 -15.59 2.45 -10.59
N SER A 68 -15.16 3.25 -9.60
CA SER A 68 -13.79 3.77 -9.50
C SER A 68 -13.13 3.52 -8.15
N TYR A 69 -13.92 3.34 -7.09
CA TYR A 69 -13.44 3.17 -5.73
C TYR A 69 -14.00 1.93 -5.10
N TYR A 70 -13.14 1.25 -4.36
CA TYR A 70 -13.42 -0.02 -3.72
C TYR A 70 -13.02 0.07 -2.24
N PRO A 71 -13.70 -0.64 -1.34
CA PRO A 71 -13.28 -0.69 0.06
C PRO A 71 -11.86 -1.22 0.20
N VAL A 72 -11.02 -0.52 0.98
CA VAL A 72 -9.67 -1.01 1.32
C VAL A 72 -9.76 -2.30 2.15
N MET A 73 -10.74 -2.33 3.06
CA MET A 73 -11.08 -3.48 3.87
C MET A 73 -12.47 -3.96 3.46
N GLU A 74 -12.56 -5.21 2.99
CA GLU A 74 -13.85 -5.85 2.83
C GLU A 74 -14.44 -6.09 4.22
N LYS A 75 -15.70 -5.67 4.44
CA LYS A 75 -16.49 -6.04 5.63
C LYS A 75 -16.90 -7.52 5.56
N LYS A 76 -15.93 -8.42 5.36
CA LYS A 76 -16.16 -9.84 5.62
C LYS A 76 -16.36 -9.97 7.11
N HIS A 77 -17.54 -10.43 7.51
CA HIS A 77 -17.79 -10.91 8.86
C HIS A 77 -16.90 -12.15 9.03
N ASN A 78 -15.61 -11.95 9.30
CA ASN A 78 -14.73 -13.06 9.59
C ASN A 78 -15.19 -13.64 10.94
N ILE A 79 -15.78 -14.82 10.85
CA ILE A 79 -16.32 -15.65 11.94
C ILE A 79 -15.18 -16.27 12.77
N THR A 80 -13.98 -15.69 12.76
CA THR A 80 -12.78 -16.31 13.37
C THR A 80 -11.89 -15.29 14.06
N ASP A 81 -12.45 -14.53 14.99
CA ASP A 81 -11.67 -14.02 16.12
C ASP A 81 -12.17 -14.77 17.36
N LEU A 82 -11.72 -16.02 17.47
CA LEU A 82 -11.81 -16.85 18.68
C LEU A 82 -10.45 -16.89 19.39
N GLU A 83 -9.62 -15.88 19.17
CA GLU A 83 -8.33 -15.69 19.85
C GLU A 83 -8.34 -14.30 20.50
N ASP A 84 -8.78 -14.30 21.78
CA ASP A 84 -8.55 -13.33 22.87
C ASP A 84 -8.93 -11.85 22.75
N GLU A 85 -9.27 -11.29 21.58
CA GLU A 85 -9.56 -9.85 21.45
C GLU A 85 -10.98 -9.54 20.97
N PHE A 86 -11.72 -8.74 21.75
CA PHE A 86 -13.10 -8.38 21.48
C PHE A 86 -13.23 -6.93 21.00
N TYR A 87 -13.71 -6.75 19.76
CA TYR A 87 -13.93 -5.43 19.15
C TYR A 87 -15.41 -5.18 18.92
N LEU A 88 -15.88 -3.99 19.27
CA LEU A 88 -17.24 -3.54 19.03
C LEU A 88 -17.33 -2.94 17.62
N ASN A 89 -16.88 -1.69 17.45
CA ASN A 89 -17.06 -0.97 16.19
C ASN A 89 -15.73 -0.55 15.56
N GLU A 90 -15.79 -0.29 14.25
CA GLU A 90 -14.75 0.40 13.50
C GLU A 90 -15.15 1.87 13.37
N VAL A 91 -14.23 2.78 13.63
CA VAL A 91 -14.48 4.22 13.63
C VAL A 91 -13.38 4.98 12.90
N TYR A 92 -13.75 6.15 12.39
CA TYR A 92 -12.81 7.15 11.90
C TYR A 92 -12.68 8.29 12.91
N ILE A 93 -11.46 8.66 13.30
CA ILE A 93 -11.22 9.69 14.32
C ILE A 93 -10.70 10.97 13.63
N ASP A 94 -11.55 11.98 13.47
CA ASP A 94 -11.22 13.25 12.81
C ASP A 94 -10.59 14.26 13.78
N ILE A 95 -9.34 14.01 14.17
CA ILE A 95 -8.50 14.92 14.97
C ILE A 95 -7.10 15.04 14.36
N SER A 96 -6.29 15.97 14.87
CA SER A 96 -4.90 16.13 14.43
C SER A 96 -4.00 14.97 14.86
N TYR A 97 -2.98 14.67 14.06
CA TYR A 97 -2.12 13.48 14.29
C TYR A 97 -1.42 13.49 15.65
N ASN A 98 -1.03 14.68 16.14
CA ASN A 98 -0.41 14.83 17.46
C ASN A 98 -1.34 14.48 18.62
N GLN A 99 -2.67 14.60 18.46
CA GLN A 99 -3.68 14.28 19.48
C GLN A 99 -4.11 12.81 19.44
N LEU A 100 -3.80 12.07 18.37
CA LEU A 100 -4.15 10.64 18.26
C LEU A 100 -3.46 9.77 19.31
N GLU A 101 -2.33 10.19 19.88
CA GLU A 101 -1.70 9.42 20.97
C GLU A 101 -2.44 9.58 22.30
N ASP A 102 -3.06 10.75 22.53
CA ASP A 102 -3.80 11.03 23.77
C ASP A 102 -5.04 10.15 23.84
N ILE A 103 -5.79 10.04 22.73
CA ILE A 103 -7.05 9.27 22.67
C ILE A 103 -6.86 7.76 22.81
N VAL A 104 -5.67 7.24 22.47
CA VAL A 104 -5.35 5.80 22.56
C VAL A 104 -5.00 5.38 23.99
N GLN A 105 -4.61 6.33 24.85
CA GLN A 105 -4.19 6.04 26.24
C GLN A 105 -5.37 6.05 27.23
N GLU A 106 -6.54 6.54 26.83
CA GLU A 106 -7.71 6.67 27.69
C GLU A 106 -8.63 5.44 27.64
N GLU A 107 -9.28 5.12 28.78
CA GLU A 107 -10.36 4.15 28.85
C GLU A 107 -11.71 4.88 28.85
N TYR A 108 -12.59 4.51 27.92
CA TYR A 108 -13.93 5.07 27.78
C TYR A 108 -14.99 4.11 28.29
N GLU A 109 -16.12 4.65 28.74
CA GLU A 109 -17.28 3.84 29.13
C GLU A 109 -18.14 3.50 27.91
N ALA A 110 -18.68 2.29 27.89
CA ALA A 110 -19.61 1.82 26.88
C ALA A 110 -20.71 0.96 27.51
N TRP A 111 -21.93 1.09 26.99
CA TRP A 111 -23.08 0.31 27.42
C TRP A 111 -23.82 -0.26 26.21
N ILE A 112 -24.26 -1.51 26.32
CA ILE A 112 -25.13 -2.13 25.33
C ILE A 112 -26.34 -2.77 26.01
N ASN A 113 -27.53 -2.48 25.49
CA ASN A 113 -28.77 -3.10 25.96
C ASN A 113 -29.08 -4.32 25.10
N ILE A 114 -29.22 -5.49 25.72
CA ILE A 114 -29.59 -6.73 25.04
C ILE A 114 -30.71 -7.39 25.83
N ASP A 115 -31.83 -7.67 25.17
CA ASP A 115 -33.01 -8.31 25.78
C ASP A 115 -33.50 -7.60 27.07
N GLY A 116 -33.28 -6.29 27.17
CA GLY A 116 -33.67 -5.47 28.33
C GLY A 116 -32.63 -5.43 29.46
N GLU A 117 -31.53 -6.17 29.37
CA GLU A 117 -30.39 -6.09 30.29
C GLU A 117 -29.33 -5.13 29.76
N ASN A 118 -28.76 -4.30 30.63
CA ASN A 118 -27.70 -3.36 30.28
C ASN A 118 -26.33 -3.93 30.67
N TYR A 119 -25.43 -4.02 29.70
CA TYR A 119 -24.07 -4.55 29.86
C TYR A 119 -23.07 -3.41 29.76
N GLU A 120 -22.34 -3.18 30.85
CA GLU A 120 -21.34 -2.12 30.97
C GLU A 120 -19.93 -2.65 30.69
N MET A 121 -19.18 -1.88 29.90
CA MET A 121 -17.86 -2.22 29.39
C MET A 121 -16.93 -1.01 29.41
N LYS A 122 -15.64 -1.27 29.60
CA LYS A 122 -14.56 -0.32 29.33
C LYS A 122 -13.94 -0.61 27.98
N VAL A 123 -13.74 0.44 27.20
CA VAL A 123 -13.20 0.34 25.85
C VAL A 123 -12.03 1.27 25.63
N VAL A 124 -11.17 0.92 24.68
CA VAL A 124 -10.05 1.76 24.23
C VAL A 124 -10.07 1.81 22.70
N PHE A 125 -9.51 2.88 22.14
CA PHE A 125 -9.25 2.94 20.70
C PHE A 125 -7.96 2.21 20.38
N GLU A 126 -8.03 1.26 19.45
CA GLU A 126 -6.85 0.57 18.92
C GLU A 126 -6.70 0.88 17.42
N HIS A 127 -5.50 1.31 17.02
CA HIS A 127 -5.20 1.60 15.62
C HIS A 127 -5.41 0.35 14.75
N ASP A 128 -6.12 0.49 13.64
CA ASP A 128 -6.39 -0.64 12.77
C ASP A 128 -5.19 -0.97 11.86
N GLY A 129 -4.27 -1.78 12.39
CA GLY A 129 -3.06 -2.22 11.69
C GLY A 129 -3.31 -3.03 10.40
N ARG A 130 -4.55 -3.47 10.12
CA ARG A 130 -4.88 -4.19 8.88
C ARG A 130 -4.67 -3.30 7.65
N TYR A 131 -4.96 -2.00 7.78
CA TYR A 131 -4.73 -0.99 6.75
C TYR A 131 -3.24 -0.85 6.39
N GLN A 132 -2.36 -0.81 7.39
CA GLN A 132 -0.91 -0.76 7.18
C GLN A 132 -0.41 -2.03 6.47
N SER A 133 -0.95 -3.19 6.85
CA SER A 133 -0.65 -4.47 6.22
C SER A 133 -1.08 -4.50 4.74
N LYS A 134 -2.21 -3.87 4.39
CA LYS A 134 -2.65 -3.71 2.98
C LYS A 134 -1.67 -2.89 2.15
N ILE A 135 -1.21 -1.75 2.66
CA ILE A 135 -0.22 -0.91 1.95
C ILE A 135 1.10 -1.67 1.75
N ARG A 136 1.55 -2.43 2.75
CA ARG A 136 2.75 -3.27 2.63
C ARG A 136 2.59 -4.35 1.55
N ARG A 137 1.44 -5.04 1.49
CA ARG A 137 1.14 -6.04 0.45
C ARG A 137 1.16 -5.42 -0.95
N LEU A 138 0.60 -4.22 -1.09
CA LEU A 138 0.63 -3.47 -2.33
C LEU A 138 2.07 -3.12 -2.75
N TYR A 139 2.91 -2.64 -1.83
CA TYR A 139 4.32 -2.35 -2.10
C TYR A 139 5.09 -3.58 -2.62
N GLU A 140 4.91 -4.76 -2.02
CA GLU A 140 5.55 -5.99 -2.51
C GLU A 140 5.08 -6.35 -3.93
N ALA A 141 3.81 -6.10 -4.26
CA ALA A 141 3.28 -6.30 -5.61
C ALA A 141 3.92 -5.33 -6.64
N PHE A 142 4.17 -4.07 -6.27
CA PHE A 142 4.93 -3.12 -7.08
C PHE A 142 6.36 -3.62 -7.36
N LYS A 143 7.03 -4.10 -6.30
CA LYS A 143 8.40 -4.65 -6.36
C LYS A 143 8.49 -5.86 -7.29
N LEU A 144 7.56 -6.81 -7.20
CA LEU A 144 7.53 -7.98 -8.08
C LEU A 144 7.42 -7.61 -9.56
N LYS A 145 6.63 -6.58 -9.87
CA LYS A 145 6.49 -6.06 -11.24
C LYS A 145 7.68 -5.20 -11.68
N GLY A 146 8.58 -4.85 -10.76
CA GLY A 146 9.67 -3.91 -11.02
C GLY A 146 9.20 -2.46 -11.23
N LYS A 147 7.97 -2.13 -10.83
CA LYS A 147 7.45 -0.75 -10.86
C LYS A 147 7.95 0.03 -9.66
N LYS A 148 8.14 1.33 -9.86
CA LYS A 148 8.56 2.23 -8.78
C LYS A 148 7.41 2.45 -7.81
N TRP A 149 7.71 2.40 -6.52
CA TRP A 149 6.80 2.82 -5.47
C TRP A 149 6.71 4.35 -5.42
N LYS A 150 5.52 4.85 -5.15
CA LYS A 150 5.26 6.25 -4.82
C LYS A 150 4.62 6.29 -3.46
N THR A 151 5.01 7.25 -2.63
CA THR A 151 4.45 7.38 -1.28
C THR A 151 2.93 7.48 -1.35
N VAL A 152 2.21 6.71 -0.54
CA VAL A 152 0.76 6.82 -0.40
C VAL A 152 0.46 7.84 0.69
N ASN A 153 -0.57 8.67 0.51
CA ASN A 153 -1.03 9.55 1.57
C ASN A 153 -1.69 8.71 2.67
N MET A 154 -1.13 8.76 3.87
CA MET A 154 -1.51 7.90 4.99
C MET A 154 -2.54 8.55 5.93
N ALA A 155 -2.98 9.79 5.66
CA ALA A 155 -3.87 10.56 6.53
C ALA A 155 -5.12 9.78 6.97
N HIS A 156 -5.76 9.11 6.02
CA HIS A 156 -6.93 8.26 6.27
C HIS A 156 -6.59 7.01 7.08
N PHE A 157 -5.54 6.31 6.67
CA PHE A 157 -5.13 5.05 7.29
C PHE A 157 -4.68 5.23 8.75
N LYS A 158 -4.15 6.40 9.12
CA LYS A 158 -3.78 6.74 10.51
C LYS A 158 -4.99 7.07 11.40
N ARG A 159 -6.18 7.30 10.83
CA ARG A 159 -7.42 7.65 11.54
C ARG A 159 -8.46 6.53 11.58
N MET A 160 -8.17 5.36 11.00
CA MET A 160 -9.00 4.17 11.14
C MET A 160 -8.65 3.43 12.44
N TYR A 161 -9.63 3.34 13.34
CA TYR A 161 -9.50 2.68 14.64
C TYR A 161 -10.59 1.64 14.84
N ARG A 162 -10.33 0.73 15.77
CA ARG A 162 -11.29 -0.23 16.29
C ARG A 162 -11.49 0.03 17.77
N ILE A 163 -12.73 -0.10 18.23
CA ILE A 163 -13.07 0.02 19.64
C ILE A 163 -12.91 -1.35 20.28
N LYS A 164 -11.88 -1.51 21.10
CA LYS A 164 -11.54 -2.76 21.79
C LYS A 164 -12.09 -2.76 23.20
N VAL A 165 -12.78 -3.82 23.59
CA VAL A 165 -13.23 -4.02 24.97
C VAL A 165 -12.07 -4.53 25.80
N VAL A 166 -11.72 -3.81 26.87
CA VAL A 166 -10.61 -4.15 27.76
C VAL A 166 -11.09 -4.67 29.11
N ARG A 167 -12.25 -4.23 29.59
CA ARG A 167 -12.83 -4.68 30.86
C ARG A 167 -14.35 -4.71 30.76
N TYR A 168 -14.97 -5.61 31.53
CA TYR A 168 -16.41 -5.73 31.67
C TYR A 168 -16.75 -6.32 33.04
N ASN A 169 -17.94 -6.03 33.56
CA ASN A 169 -18.35 -6.40 34.92
C ASN A 169 -19.26 -7.65 34.99
N PHE A 170 -19.43 -8.37 33.89
CA PHE A 170 -20.33 -9.52 33.76
C PHE A 170 -19.59 -10.79 33.32
N ARG A 171 -20.27 -11.93 33.38
CA ARG A 171 -19.73 -13.21 32.88
C ARG A 171 -19.98 -13.31 31.38
N MET A 172 -18.92 -13.21 30.59
CA MET A 172 -18.99 -13.41 29.14
C MET A 172 -19.28 -14.88 28.79
N THR A 173 -20.50 -15.16 28.31
CA THR A 173 -20.86 -16.47 27.73
C THR A 173 -20.79 -16.40 26.21
N LYS A 174 -20.65 -17.54 25.54
CA LYS A 174 -20.62 -17.59 24.07
C LYS A 174 -21.89 -17.03 23.44
N GLU A 175 -23.05 -17.27 24.05
CA GLU A 175 -24.34 -16.76 23.56
C GLU A 175 -24.43 -15.24 23.70
N LEU A 176 -24.03 -14.69 24.85
CA LEU A 176 -24.01 -13.24 25.07
C LEU A 176 -23.02 -12.55 24.12
N TYR A 177 -21.86 -13.15 23.90
CA TYR A 177 -20.86 -12.64 22.95
C TYR A 177 -21.44 -12.46 21.53
N GLU A 178 -22.13 -13.48 21.01
CA GLU A 178 -22.75 -13.39 19.68
C GLU A 178 -23.87 -12.32 19.67
N LYS A 179 -24.68 -12.21 20.73
CA LYS A 179 -25.69 -11.15 20.83
C LYS A 179 -25.08 -9.75 20.86
N ILE A 180 -24.00 -9.52 21.61
CA ILE A 180 -23.31 -8.22 21.62
C ILE A 180 -22.76 -7.92 20.23
N LYS A 181 -22.19 -8.92 19.55
CA LYS A 181 -21.66 -8.76 18.19
C LYS A 181 -22.74 -8.42 17.16
N GLU A 182 -23.92 -9.01 17.27
CA GLU A 182 -25.07 -8.73 16.40
C GLU A 182 -25.65 -7.32 16.65
N ASN A 183 -25.66 -6.85 17.90
CA ASN A 183 -26.27 -5.59 18.31
C ASN A 183 -25.24 -4.48 18.56
N LYS A 184 -23.98 -4.66 18.12
CA LYS A 184 -22.87 -3.73 18.38
C LYS A 184 -23.12 -2.29 17.93
N ASP A 185 -23.96 -2.10 16.91
CA ASP A 185 -24.34 -0.78 16.40
C ASP A 185 -25.29 -0.03 17.36
N GLU A 186 -25.90 -0.73 18.32
CA GLU A 186 -26.74 -0.15 19.40
C GLU A 186 -25.93 0.25 20.65
N THR A 187 -24.62 0.03 20.62
CA THR A 187 -23.75 0.40 21.76
C THR A 187 -23.68 1.91 21.91
N VAL A 188 -23.91 2.38 23.14
CA VAL A 188 -23.74 3.78 23.54
C VAL A 188 -22.36 3.95 24.16
N TYR A 189 -21.64 5.01 23.78
CA TYR A 189 -20.29 5.31 24.24
C TYR A 189 -20.24 6.71 24.86
N GLU A 190 -19.40 6.89 25.87
CA GLU A 190 -19.05 8.22 26.42
C GLU A 190 -17.58 8.54 26.09
N PHE A 191 -17.36 9.32 25.04
CA PHE A 191 -16.01 9.75 24.60
C PHE A 191 -15.62 11.14 25.12
N GLY A 192 -16.49 11.79 25.89
CA GLY A 192 -16.22 13.10 26.49
C GLY A 192 -16.00 14.18 25.43
N ILE A 193 -14.85 14.85 25.48
CA ILE A 193 -14.53 15.98 24.58
C ILE A 193 -14.36 15.57 23.11
N TYR A 194 -14.20 14.27 22.83
CA TYR A 194 -13.94 13.75 21.49
C TYR A 194 -15.20 13.27 20.77
N GLU A 195 -16.38 13.32 21.37
CA GLU A 195 -17.61 12.75 20.80
C GLU A 195 -17.91 13.25 19.38
N GLU A 196 -17.71 14.54 19.11
CA GLU A 196 -17.95 15.12 17.78
C GLU A 196 -16.92 14.69 16.73
N ASN A 197 -15.75 14.19 17.15
CA ASN A 197 -14.66 13.77 16.28
C ASN A 197 -14.71 12.27 15.93
N ILE A 198 -15.53 11.47 16.61
CA ILE A 198 -15.65 10.03 16.36
C ILE A 198 -16.74 9.77 15.33
N LEU A 199 -16.32 9.43 14.12
CA LEU A 199 -17.21 9.18 13.00
C LEU A 199 -17.46 7.68 12.83
N PHE A 200 -18.67 7.24 13.19
CA PHE A 200 -19.16 5.90 12.94
C PHE A 200 -19.60 5.70 11.49
N ASN A 201 -19.75 4.43 11.11
CA ASN A 201 -20.28 4.01 9.81
C ASN A 201 -19.49 4.57 8.60
N LYS A 202 -18.24 4.96 8.78
CA LYS A 202 -17.36 5.37 7.68
C LYS A 202 -16.66 4.16 7.08
N THR A 203 -16.47 4.18 5.76
CA THR A 203 -15.65 3.20 5.05
C THR A 203 -14.61 3.92 4.22
N LEU A 204 -13.34 3.56 4.43
CA LEU A 204 -12.24 4.01 3.59
C LEU A 204 -12.24 3.26 2.27
N LEU A 205 -12.32 4.01 1.17
CA LEU A 205 -12.26 3.50 -0.19
C LEU A 205 -10.96 3.96 -0.86
N TRP A 206 -10.47 3.16 -1.82
CA TRP A 206 -9.34 3.48 -2.66
C TRP A 206 -9.59 3.13 -4.13
N ASN A 207 -8.79 3.66 -5.05
CA ASN A 207 -8.90 3.38 -6.49
C ASN A 207 -8.35 2.01 -6.92
N ILE A 208 -8.34 1.02 -6.03
CA ILE A 208 -7.75 -0.29 -6.26
C ILE A 208 -8.80 -1.38 -6.08
N GLU A 209 -9.09 -2.10 -7.15
CA GLU A 209 -9.93 -3.29 -7.12
C GLU A 209 -9.08 -4.53 -6.78
N GLU A 210 -9.45 -5.23 -5.72
CA GLU A 210 -8.91 -6.56 -5.43
C GLU A 210 -9.77 -7.63 -6.10
N LYS A 211 -9.19 -8.42 -6.98
CA LYS A 211 -9.90 -9.50 -7.69
C LYS A 211 -9.06 -10.74 -7.87
N GLN A 212 -9.74 -11.87 -8.00
CA GLN A 212 -9.13 -13.14 -8.36
C GLN A 212 -9.23 -13.38 -9.86
N ILE A 213 -8.13 -13.75 -10.49
CA ILE A 213 -8.07 -13.96 -11.94
C ILE A 213 -7.43 -15.29 -12.27
N ILE A 214 -8.05 -16.00 -13.22
CA ILE A 214 -7.54 -17.26 -13.72
C ILE A 214 -6.50 -17.00 -14.82
N SER A 215 -5.31 -17.58 -14.68
CA SER A 215 -4.26 -17.53 -15.70
C SER A 215 -4.38 -18.70 -16.70
N SER A 216 -3.92 -18.50 -17.93
CA SER A 216 -3.51 -19.61 -18.78
C SER A 216 -2.06 -20.00 -18.47
N ILE A 217 -1.75 -21.30 -18.50
CA ILE A 217 -0.44 -21.82 -18.08
C ILE A 217 0.41 -22.14 -19.32
N PHE A 218 1.66 -21.68 -19.33
CA PHE A 218 2.70 -22.15 -20.24
C PHE A 218 3.89 -22.67 -19.41
N VAL A 219 4.24 -23.95 -19.54
CA VAL A 219 5.38 -24.51 -18.79
C VAL A 219 6.69 -24.01 -19.42
N ARG A 220 7.55 -23.33 -18.65
CA ARG A 220 8.88 -22.88 -19.09
C ARG A 220 9.98 -23.29 -18.08
N PRO A 221 10.89 -24.22 -18.41
CA PRO A 221 12.00 -24.57 -17.53
C PRO A 221 13.01 -23.41 -17.35
N VAL A 222 13.62 -23.28 -16.16
CA VAL A 222 14.56 -22.19 -15.80
C VAL A 222 15.87 -22.75 -15.22
N LYS A 223 16.95 -21.93 -15.23
CA LYS A 223 18.37 -22.31 -15.04
C LYS A 223 18.72 -23.16 -13.81
N ASN A 224 18.11 -22.89 -12.66
CA ASN A 224 18.50 -23.50 -11.39
C ASN A 224 17.32 -24.15 -10.63
N ASP A 225 16.10 -24.07 -11.17
CA ASP A 225 14.87 -24.54 -10.52
C ASP A 225 13.75 -24.72 -11.58
N VAL A 226 12.73 -25.54 -11.29
CA VAL A 226 11.53 -25.60 -12.14
C VAL A 226 10.62 -24.43 -11.75
N SER A 227 10.70 -23.34 -12.50
CA SER A 227 9.67 -22.29 -12.45
C SER A 227 8.65 -22.46 -13.58
N PHE A 228 7.53 -21.77 -13.46
CA PHE A 228 6.41 -21.83 -14.38
C PHE A 228 6.05 -20.41 -14.79
N GLU A 229 5.69 -20.24 -16.06
CA GLU A 229 5.19 -18.98 -16.58
C GLU A 229 3.67 -19.02 -16.71
N TYR A 230 3.02 -18.08 -16.04
CA TYR A 230 1.59 -17.91 -16.08
C TYR A 230 1.26 -16.62 -16.80
N VAL A 231 0.24 -16.65 -17.65
CA VAL A 231 -0.20 -15.48 -18.40
C VAL A 231 -1.62 -15.13 -17.99
N ILE A 232 -1.77 -13.89 -17.50
CA ILE A 232 -3.06 -13.28 -17.21
C ILE A 232 -3.36 -12.25 -18.29
N LYS A 233 -4.61 -12.21 -18.76
CA LYS A 233 -5.09 -11.14 -19.63
C LYS A 233 -5.30 -9.88 -18.80
N LYS A 234 -4.69 -8.79 -19.25
CA LYS A 234 -4.79 -7.47 -18.62
C LYS A 234 -6.01 -6.72 -19.16
N ASP A 235 -6.68 -5.98 -18.30
CA ASP A 235 -7.60 -4.91 -18.72
C ASP A 235 -6.81 -3.62 -19.01
N GLU A 236 -7.50 -2.50 -19.25
CA GLU A 236 -6.84 -1.20 -19.46
C GLU A 236 -6.12 -0.67 -18.20
N ASN A 237 -6.46 -1.19 -17.01
CA ASN A 237 -5.97 -0.71 -15.73
C ASN A 237 -4.62 -1.29 -15.36
N GLU A 238 -3.92 -0.66 -14.43
CA GLU A 238 -2.65 -1.21 -13.98
C GLU A 238 -2.86 -2.41 -13.04
N MET A 239 -2.37 -3.58 -13.45
CA MET A 239 -2.55 -4.82 -12.69
C MET A 239 -1.25 -5.28 -12.02
N LEU A 240 -1.31 -5.52 -10.72
CA LEU A 240 -0.21 -6.02 -9.88
C LEU A 240 -0.63 -7.32 -9.22
N VAL A 241 0.25 -8.32 -9.21
CA VAL A 241 -0.04 -9.62 -8.61
C VAL A 241 0.42 -9.60 -7.17
N GLU A 242 -0.47 -10.02 -6.28
CA GLU A 242 -0.18 -10.11 -4.87
C GLU A 242 0.71 -11.31 -4.55
N ASN A 243 1.70 -11.08 -3.68
CA ASN A 243 2.49 -12.14 -3.08
C ASN A 243 1.91 -12.44 -1.70
N ASN A 244 1.29 -13.61 -1.52
CA ASN A 244 0.72 -14.02 -0.22
C ASN A 244 1.80 -14.47 0.78
N ASP A 245 2.92 -13.74 0.85
CA ASP A 245 4.09 -14.00 1.70
C ASP A 245 4.72 -15.40 1.57
N THR A 246 4.36 -16.18 0.54
CA THR A 246 4.96 -17.50 0.29
C THR A 246 6.33 -17.40 -0.36
N GLY A 247 6.65 -16.26 -0.99
CA GLY A 247 7.93 -16.05 -1.69
C GLY A 247 8.07 -16.86 -2.98
N ASP A 248 6.97 -17.44 -3.48
CA ASP A 248 6.99 -18.31 -4.65
C ASP A 248 7.01 -17.56 -5.98
N ILE A 249 6.45 -16.35 -6.00
CA ILE A 249 6.48 -15.47 -7.16
C ILE A 249 7.84 -14.79 -7.22
N LEU A 250 8.57 -15.04 -8.31
CA LEU A 250 9.91 -14.51 -8.53
C LEU A 250 9.87 -13.12 -9.15
N CYS A 251 9.05 -12.94 -10.19
CA CYS A 251 8.85 -11.65 -10.84
C CYS A 251 7.60 -11.64 -11.73
N CYS A 252 7.15 -10.43 -12.07
CA CYS A 252 6.07 -10.21 -13.02
C CYS A 252 6.52 -9.23 -14.12
N TYR A 253 6.09 -9.43 -15.36
CA TYR A 253 6.39 -8.51 -16.46
C TYR A 253 5.25 -8.43 -17.47
N SER A 254 5.16 -7.32 -18.19
CA SER A 254 4.20 -7.14 -19.29
C SER A 254 4.94 -7.10 -20.63
N GLU A 255 4.67 -8.08 -21.49
CA GLU A 255 5.23 -8.12 -22.86
C GLU A 255 4.50 -7.14 -23.78
N ASN A 256 3.18 -6.98 -23.59
CA ASN A 256 2.33 -6.04 -24.30
C ASN A 256 1.34 -5.38 -23.31
N LEU A 257 0.48 -4.47 -23.81
CA LEU A 257 -0.50 -3.76 -22.99
C LEU A 257 -1.60 -4.68 -22.42
N ASN A 258 -1.78 -5.88 -22.95
CA ASN A 258 -2.93 -6.74 -22.70
C ASN A 258 -2.55 -8.04 -21.96
N SER A 259 -1.28 -8.24 -21.59
CA SER A 259 -0.84 -9.43 -20.86
C SER A 259 0.10 -9.11 -19.71
N LEU A 260 -0.08 -9.87 -18.63
CA LEU A 260 0.80 -9.92 -17.49
C LEU A 260 1.34 -11.34 -17.35
N HIS A 261 2.66 -11.46 -17.38
CA HIS A 261 3.39 -12.70 -17.22
C HIS A 261 3.88 -12.80 -15.78
N ILE A 262 3.69 -13.96 -15.16
CA ILE A 262 4.07 -14.23 -13.77
C ILE A 262 5.01 -15.43 -13.79
N ILE A 263 6.20 -15.25 -13.23
CA ILE A 263 7.16 -16.33 -13.04
C ILE A 263 7.08 -16.79 -11.59
N SER A 264 6.70 -18.05 -11.37
CA SER A 264 6.52 -18.62 -10.03
C SER A 264 7.14 -20.02 -9.92
N ARG A 265 7.59 -20.38 -8.73
CA ARG A 265 8.06 -21.75 -8.40
C ARG A 265 6.91 -22.72 -8.13
N LYS A 266 5.72 -22.23 -7.84
CA LYS A 266 4.56 -23.08 -7.58
C LYS A 266 4.11 -23.78 -8.86
N LYS A 267 3.85 -25.07 -8.72
CA LYS A 267 3.23 -25.91 -9.75
C LYS A 267 1.72 -25.94 -9.50
N LEU A 268 0.91 -25.69 -10.53
CA LEU A 268 -0.57 -25.84 -10.55
C LEU A 268 -1.43 -24.75 -9.89
N GLU A 269 -0.87 -23.61 -9.46
CA GLU A 269 -1.70 -22.46 -9.05
C GLU A 269 -2.19 -21.71 -10.30
N ASN A 270 -3.49 -21.73 -10.58
CA ASN A 270 -4.09 -21.08 -11.76
C ASN A 270 -4.95 -19.88 -11.40
N VAL A 271 -5.18 -19.60 -10.11
CA VAL A 271 -5.94 -18.45 -9.62
C VAL A 271 -4.97 -17.52 -8.90
N TRP A 272 -4.99 -16.23 -9.27
CA TRP A 272 -4.09 -15.22 -8.73
C TRP A 272 -4.90 -14.09 -8.11
N SER A 273 -4.52 -13.66 -6.91
CA SER A 273 -4.98 -12.40 -6.32
C SER A 273 -4.27 -11.23 -7.01
N VAL A 274 -5.04 -10.28 -7.51
CA VAL A 274 -4.53 -9.16 -8.30
C VAL A 274 -5.13 -7.85 -7.79
N PHE A 275 -4.26 -6.84 -7.64
CA PHE A 275 -4.64 -5.44 -7.50
C PHE A 275 -4.80 -4.82 -8.90
N SER A 276 -5.99 -4.31 -9.20
CA SER A 276 -6.27 -3.57 -10.44
C SER A 276 -6.51 -2.11 -10.10
N ILE A 277 -5.56 -1.26 -10.46
CA ILE A 277 -5.51 0.15 -10.06
C ILE A 277 -6.14 1.01 -11.16
N LYS A 278 -7.27 1.63 -10.83
CA LYS A 278 -8.00 2.55 -11.71
C LYS A 278 -7.21 3.83 -11.94
N SER A 279 -7.29 4.37 -13.15
CA SER A 279 -6.61 5.62 -13.47
C SER A 279 -7.23 6.80 -12.73
N ILE A 280 -6.42 7.80 -12.38
CA ILE A 280 -6.90 9.01 -11.71
C ILE A 280 -7.90 9.77 -12.60
N GLN A 281 -7.74 9.72 -13.93
CA GLN A 281 -8.66 10.33 -14.87
C GLN A 281 -10.06 9.71 -14.78
N GLU A 282 -10.12 8.38 -14.63
CA GLU A 282 -11.37 7.65 -14.41
C GLU A 282 -12.00 8.04 -13.07
N CYS A 283 -11.22 8.00 -11.98
CA CYS A 283 -11.67 8.40 -10.65
C CYS A 283 -12.27 9.82 -10.63
N ARG A 284 -11.57 10.80 -11.20
CA ARG A 284 -12.03 12.20 -11.28
C ARG A 284 -13.30 12.35 -12.10
N LYS A 285 -13.40 11.64 -13.23
CA LYS A 285 -14.61 11.66 -14.07
C LYS A 285 -15.82 11.15 -13.28
N TYR A 286 -15.68 10.07 -12.52
CA TYR A 286 -16.77 9.53 -11.71
C TYR A 286 -17.14 10.43 -10.53
N LEU A 287 -16.16 11.06 -9.87
CA LEU A 287 -16.44 12.08 -8.85
C LEU A 287 -17.28 13.24 -9.42
N MET A 288 -16.92 13.75 -10.60
CA MET A 288 -17.68 14.79 -11.29
C MET A 288 -19.10 14.36 -11.68
N ILE A 289 -19.28 13.14 -12.20
CA ILE A 289 -20.60 12.60 -12.58
C ILE A 289 -21.56 12.56 -11.39
N ASN A 290 -21.03 12.22 -10.21
CA ASN A 290 -21.81 12.18 -8.97
C ASN A 290 -22.10 13.57 -8.37
N SER A 291 -21.81 14.65 -9.11
CA SER A 291 -21.98 16.04 -8.67
C SER A 291 -21.24 16.35 -7.37
N ILE A 292 -20.14 15.64 -7.11
CA ILE A 292 -19.29 15.87 -5.95
C ILE A 292 -18.31 16.97 -6.31
N THR A 293 -18.60 18.18 -5.86
CA THR A 293 -17.63 19.28 -5.82
C THR A 293 -16.74 19.06 -4.61
N LEU A 294 -15.44 18.84 -4.85
CA LEU A 294 -14.47 18.64 -3.77
C LEU A 294 -14.45 19.82 -2.77
N GLU A 295 -14.80 21.02 -3.23
CA GLU A 295 -14.88 22.25 -2.45
C GLU A 295 -16.00 22.26 -1.39
N GLU A 296 -17.05 21.45 -1.56
CA GLU A 296 -18.18 21.38 -0.61
C GLU A 296 -18.06 20.21 0.37
N MET A 297 -17.05 19.36 0.18
CA MET A 297 -16.83 18.17 1.00
C MET A 297 -15.99 18.50 2.24
N PRO A 298 -16.17 17.78 3.36
CA PRO A 298 -15.32 17.94 4.53
C PRO A 298 -13.84 17.76 4.15
N GLU A 299 -12.94 18.43 4.88
CA GLU A 299 -11.49 18.39 4.60
C GLU A 299 -10.92 16.96 4.59
N TYR A 300 -11.52 16.06 5.37
CA TYR A 300 -11.15 14.67 5.41
C TYR A 300 -11.63 13.85 4.21
N PHE A 301 -12.44 14.38 3.30
CA PHE A 301 -13.10 13.54 2.29
C PHE A 301 -12.13 12.83 1.36
N HIS A 302 -11.08 13.51 0.89
CA HIS A 302 -10.27 13.07 -0.24
C HIS A 302 -8.77 13.30 0.00
N PHE A 303 -7.98 12.24 -0.18
CA PHE A 303 -6.52 12.33 -0.20
C PHE A 303 -5.95 11.55 -1.37
N THR A 304 -4.95 12.12 -2.04
CA THR A 304 -4.33 11.55 -3.23
C THR A 304 -2.82 11.76 -3.18
N ASN A 305 -2.06 10.85 -3.77
CA ASN A 305 -0.64 11.09 -4.09
C ASN A 305 -0.45 11.58 -5.54
N PHE A 306 -1.53 12.02 -6.20
CA PHE A 306 -1.45 12.51 -7.55
C PHE A 306 -0.50 13.71 -7.65
N LYS A 307 0.43 13.59 -8.61
CA LYS A 307 1.38 14.62 -8.97
C LYS A 307 1.11 15.06 -10.40
N LYS A 308 1.07 16.37 -10.63
CA LYS A 308 0.98 16.91 -11.99
C LYS A 308 2.33 16.74 -12.70
N GLU A 309 2.36 15.89 -13.72
CA GLU A 309 3.55 15.75 -14.57
C GLU A 309 3.73 16.95 -15.50
N ASN A 310 4.93 17.53 -15.49
CA ASN A 310 5.32 18.56 -16.44
C ASN A 310 6.26 17.98 -17.51
N PHE A 311 6.49 18.72 -18.60
CA PHE A 311 7.37 18.29 -19.71
C PHE A 311 8.76 17.84 -19.26
N ILE A 312 9.33 18.52 -18.25
CA ILE A 312 10.65 18.18 -17.69
C ILE A 312 10.62 16.82 -16.98
N ASP A 313 9.51 16.44 -16.35
CA ASP A 313 9.38 15.13 -15.68
C ASP A 313 9.41 14.01 -16.72
N LYS A 314 8.64 14.16 -17.81
CA LYS A 314 8.64 13.21 -18.93
C LYS A 314 10.01 13.07 -19.60
N LEU A 315 10.77 14.16 -19.70
CA LEU A 315 12.15 14.10 -20.19
C LEU A 315 13.09 13.36 -19.22
N LYS A 316 12.96 13.57 -17.90
CA LYS A 316 13.77 12.86 -16.91
C LYS A 316 13.44 11.37 -16.84
N GLU A 317 12.17 11.00 -16.92
CA GLU A 317 11.71 9.63 -17.07
C GLU A 317 12.38 8.96 -18.28
N SER A 318 12.51 9.69 -19.40
CA SER A 318 13.14 9.15 -20.61
C SER A 318 14.64 8.90 -20.49
N THR A 319 15.34 9.58 -19.56
CA THR A 319 16.82 9.60 -19.47
C THR A 319 17.42 8.84 -18.26
N GLU A 320 16.62 8.05 -17.53
CA GLU A 320 17.06 7.28 -16.33
C GLU A 320 17.63 8.13 -15.16
N THR A 321 17.57 9.46 -15.26
CA THR A 321 18.04 10.41 -14.23
C THR A 321 16.94 10.86 -13.26
N GLU A 322 15.74 10.30 -13.41
CA GLU A 322 14.52 10.66 -12.69
C GLU A 322 14.64 10.63 -11.15
N ASN A 323 15.48 9.75 -10.60
CA ASN A 323 15.66 9.60 -9.15
C ASN A 323 16.69 10.56 -8.55
N ARG A 324 17.38 11.37 -9.36
CA ARG A 324 18.40 12.28 -8.85
C ARG A 324 17.80 13.63 -8.56
N ILE A 325 17.69 13.95 -7.27
CA ILE A 325 17.55 15.34 -6.82
C ILE A 325 18.95 15.96 -6.87
N ASN A 326 19.25 16.67 -7.95
CA ASN A 326 20.55 17.27 -8.20
C ASN A 326 20.64 18.73 -7.71
N SER A 327 19.52 19.33 -7.30
CA SER A 327 19.49 20.73 -6.89
C SER A 327 18.39 21.04 -5.87
N LYS A 328 18.58 22.12 -5.10
CA LYS A 328 17.55 22.65 -4.20
C LYS A 328 16.23 22.97 -4.93
N VAL A 329 16.30 23.44 -6.18
CA VAL A 329 15.12 23.77 -7.00
C VAL A 329 14.21 22.56 -7.19
N GLU A 330 14.76 21.36 -7.29
CA GLU A 330 13.98 20.13 -7.43
C GLU A 330 13.23 19.76 -6.15
N LEU A 331 13.74 20.13 -4.97
CA LEU A 331 13.02 20.01 -3.70
C LEU A 331 11.86 21.01 -3.61
N TYR A 332 12.07 22.27 -4.00
CA TYR A 332 10.96 23.25 -4.10
C TYR A 332 9.88 22.80 -5.09
N LYS A 333 10.30 22.17 -6.19
CA LYS A 333 9.39 21.61 -7.19
C LYS A 333 8.51 20.50 -6.61
N ILE A 334 9.06 19.60 -5.79
CA ILE A 334 8.30 18.54 -5.13
C ILE A 334 7.11 19.10 -4.34
N PHE A 335 7.28 20.18 -3.58
CA PHE A 335 6.19 20.84 -2.86
C PHE A 335 5.14 21.47 -3.79
N SER A 336 5.53 21.88 -4.99
CA SER A 336 4.63 22.52 -5.97
C SER A 336 3.91 21.52 -6.87
N ASP A 337 4.38 20.28 -6.94
CA ASP A 337 3.95 19.26 -7.90
C ASP A 337 2.75 18.44 -7.40
N TYR A 338 2.60 18.30 -6.08
CA TYR A 338 1.46 17.64 -5.45
C TYR A 338 0.34 18.65 -5.20
N GLU A 339 -0.83 18.37 -5.73
CA GLU A 339 -2.00 19.28 -5.72
C GLU A 339 -2.35 19.72 -4.29
N PHE A 340 -2.55 18.76 -3.39
CA PHE A 340 -2.93 19.01 -2.00
C PHE A 340 -1.82 19.66 -1.14
N ILE A 341 -0.54 19.56 -1.55
CA ILE A 341 0.56 20.23 -0.84
C ILE A 341 0.67 21.68 -1.29
N LYS A 342 0.61 21.92 -2.60
CA LYS A 342 0.77 23.25 -3.20
C LYS A 342 -0.25 24.26 -2.67
N GLU A 343 -1.46 23.79 -2.39
CA GLU A 343 -2.56 24.64 -1.90
C GLU A 343 -2.44 25.00 -0.41
N ASN A 344 -1.68 24.22 0.36
CA ASN A 344 -1.59 24.35 1.82
C ASN A 344 -0.20 24.79 2.33
N PHE A 345 0.86 24.56 1.54
CA PHE A 345 2.24 24.75 1.97
C PHE A 345 3.12 25.45 0.94
N SER A 346 4.08 26.23 1.47
CA SER A 346 5.17 26.82 0.71
C SER A 346 6.50 26.50 1.37
N LEU A 347 7.36 25.73 0.69
CA LEU A 347 8.73 25.50 1.17
C LEU A 347 9.49 26.83 1.19
N LYS A 348 10.06 27.19 2.34
CA LYS A 348 10.83 28.42 2.53
C LYS A 348 12.32 28.16 2.58
N GLU A 349 12.72 27.23 3.43
CA GLU A 349 14.13 27.01 3.74
C GLU A 349 14.48 25.52 3.73
N ILE A 350 15.72 25.23 3.32
CA ILE A 350 16.30 23.89 3.34
C ILE A 350 17.66 23.97 4.04
N ASN A 351 17.80 23.23 5.14
CA ASN A 351 19.03 23.14 5.92
C ASN A 351 19.58 21.72 5.93
N ILE A 352 20.90 21.60 5.81
CA ILE A 352 21.61 20.30 5.84
C ILE A 352 22.56 20.30 7.04
N GLY A 353 22.53 19.23 7.84
CA GLY A 353 23.48 18.96 8.93
C GLY A 353 23.37 19.85 10.16
N LYS A 354 22.33 20.69 10.24
CA LYS A 354 22.00 21.44 11.46
C LYS A 354 20.96 20.66 12.25
N ASP A 355 21.12 20.63 13.56
CA ASP A 355 20.03 20.22 14.45
C ASP A 355 18.99 21.34 14.47
N ALA A 356 17.76 20.98 14.17
CA ALA A 356 16.60 21.85 14.23
C ALA A 356 15.68 21.34 15.34
N MET A 357 15.04 22.25 16.07
CA MET A 357 14.00 21.84 17.02
C MET A 357 12.78 21.38 16.26
N ASP A 358 12.31 20.17 16.56
CA ASP A 358 11.07 19.64 16.01
C ASP A 358 9.90 20.49 16.54
N ASN A 359 9.18 21.12 15.63
CA ASN A 359 8.01 21.93 15.94
C ASN A 359 6.70 21.39 15.34
N ILE A 360 6.79 20.25 14.68
CA ILE A 360 5.67 19.47 14.17
C ILE A 360 6.00 17.98 14.30
N LYS A 361 4.99 17.18 14.66
CA LYS A 361 5.13 15.74 14.75
C LYS A 361 4.87 15.11 13.39
N THR A 362 5.87 14.45 12.82
CA THR A 362 5.76 13.75 11.53
C THR A 362 5.96 12.26 11.70
N TYR A 363 5.43 11.47 10.77
CA TYR A 363 5.63 10.03 10.69
C TYR A 363 6.12 9.60 9.29
N ASN A 364 6.70 8.41 9.19
CA ASN A 364 7.16 7.84 7.93
C ASN A 364 6.02 7.06 7.25
N CYS A 365 5.50 7.57 6.14
CA CYS A 365 4.48 6.88 5.34
C CYS A 365 4.99 5.58 4.70
N ASN A 366 6.31 5.44 4.56
CA ASN A 366 7.00 4.31 3.92
C ASN A 366 7.78 3.46 4.94
N GLU A 367 7.34 3.38 6.19
CA GLU A 367 8.04 2.65 7.27
C GLU A 367 8.35 1.17 6.96
N PHE A 368 7.57 0.54 6.08
CA PHE A 368 7.76 -0.84 5.63
C PHE A 368 8.91 -0.99 4.63
N ILE A 369 9.40 0.10 4.04
CA ILE A 369 10.52 0.09 3.11
C ILE A 369 11.82 0.21 3.90
N LYS A 370 12.65 -0.82 3.82
CA LYS A 370 14.04 -0.79 4.31
C LYS A 370 14.97 -0.70 3.13
N ASN A 371 15.77 0.36 3.06
CA ASN A 371 16.81 0.52 2.04
C ASN A 371 18.19 0.17 2.62
N ASP A 372 19.19 0.04 1.74
CA ASP A 372 20.56 -0.28 2.13
C ASP A 372 21.17 0.77 3.08
N PHE A 373 20.79 2.05 2.94
CA PHE A 373 21.24 3.10 3.86
C PHE A 373 20.70 2.93 5.27
N ASP A 374 19.46 2.43 5.42
CA ASP A 374 18.88 2.10 6.72
C ASP A 374 19.55 0.88 7.35
N LEU A 375 20.00 -0.07 6.53
CA LEU A 375 20.62 -1.31 6.98
C LEU A 375 22.11 -1.14 7.35
N PHE A 376 22.85 -0.34 6.57
CA PHE A 376 24.30 -0.29 6.66
C PHE A 376 24.86 1.07 7.12
N PHE A 377 24.11 2.17 6.98
CA PHE A 377 24.64 3.53 7.17
C PHE A 377 23.78 4.41 8.08
N HIS A 378 22.88 3.83 8.88
CA HIS A 378 21.89 4.59 9.66
C HIS A 378 22.52 5.66 10.57
N ASN A 379 23.62 5.34 11.24
CA ASN A 379 24.28 6.23 12.21
C ASN A 379 25.15 7.33 11.55
N GLU A 380 25.33 7.28 10.23
CA GLU A 380 26.18 8.22 9.48
C GLU A 380 25.35 9.24 8.68
N LYS A 381 24.02 9.11 8.69
CA LYS A 381 23.15 9.98 7.91
C LYS A 381 23.11 11.40 8.47
N ILE A 382 23.13 12.36 7.56
CA ILE A 382 23.04 13.79 7.88
C ILE A 382 21.57 14.22 7.82
N ASN A 383 21.17 15.12 8.72
CA ASN A 383 19.82 15.68 8.72
C ASN A 383 19.59 16.60 7.51
N LEU A 384 18.48 16.41 6.80
CA LEU A 384 17.95 17.32 5.78
C LEU A 384 16.62 17.89 6.30
N ASN A 385 16.66 19.14 6.77
CA ASN A 385 15.51 19.82 7.34
C ASN A 385 14.79 20.65 6.26
N LEU A 386 13.51 20.40 6.07
CA LEU A 386 12.61 21.09 5.15
C LEU A 386 11.68 22.00 5.96
N PHE A 387 11.83 23.31 5.85
CA PHE A 387 10.98 24.27 6.56
C PHE A 387 9.90 24.81 5.62
N ALA A 388 8.65 24.46 5.89
CA ALA A 388 7.50 24.84 5.09
C ALA A 388 6.59 25.81 5.88
N GLU A 389 6.25 26.93 5.27
CA GLU A 389 5.17 27.78 5.77
C GLU A 389 3.84 27.11 5.45
N CYS A 390 2.98 26.97 6.45
CA CYS A 390 1.62 26.47 6.31
C CYS A 390 0.68 27.66 6.19
N ILE A 391 -0.19 27.65 5.17
CA ILE A 391 -1.12 28.76 4.91
C ILE A 391 -2.21 28.78 5.99
N GLU A 392 -2.84 27.64 6.23
CA GLU A 392 -3.86 27.45 7.25
C GLU A 392 -3.68 26.08 7.88
N ARG A 393 -3.67 26.03 9.22
CA ARG A 393 -3.54 24.77 9.96
C ARG A 393 -4.91 24.12 10.11
N ASN A 394 -4.94 22.82 9.89
CA ASN A 394 -6.09 21.96 10.09
C ASN A 394 -5.68 20.61 10.70
N ASN A 395 -6.64 19.71 10.88
CA ASN A 395 -6.42 18.38 11.43
C ASN A 395 -5.41 17.55 10.61
N TYR A 396 -5.15 17.88 9.35
CA TYR A 396 -4.35 17.09 8.43
C TYR A 396 -2.97 17.68 8.12
N THR A 397 -2.61 18.79 8.77
CA THR A 397 -1.35 19.51 8.55
C THR A 397 -0.14 18.61 8.76
N GLU A 398 -0.10 17.85 9.86
CA GLU A 398 0.95 16.87 10.15
C GLU A 398 1.04 15.75 9.10
N ASP A 399 -0.10 15.30 8.57
CA ASP A 399 -0.14 14.24 7.55
C ASP A 399 0.41 14.73 6.21
N MET A 400 0.09 15.97 5.82
CA MET A 400 0.62 16.59 4.61
C MET A 400 2.15 16.73 4.67
N VAL A 401 2.67 17.18 5.82
CA VAL A 401 4.12 17.28 6.04
C VAL A 401 4.75 15.87 6.09
N SER A 402 4.12 14.91 6.76
CA SER A 402 4.59 13.52 6.83
C SER A 402 4.69 12.87 5.44
N PHE A 403 3.69 13.10 4.59
CA PHE A 403 3.68 12.64 3.21
C PHE A 403 4.86 13.21 2.41
N ILE A 404 5.01 14.55 2.39
CA ILE A 404 6.03 15.18 1.54
C ILE A 404 7.44 14.85 2.00
N VAL A 405 7.67 14.77 3.31
CA VAL A 405 8.95 14.35 3.90
C VAL A 405 9.24 12.90 3.54
N SER A 406 8.25 12.01 3.63
CA SER A 406 8.41 10.60 3.25
C SER A 406 8.73 10.42 1.76
N GLU A 407 8.15 11.25 0.89
CA GLU A 407 8.43 11.25 -0.55
C GLU A 407 9.84 11.78 -0.86
N VAL A 408 10.32 12.79 -0.13
CA VAL A 408 11.71 13.25 -0.24
C VAL A 408 12.67 12.18 0.29
N GLN A 409 12.35 11.56 1.44
CA GLN A 409 13.14 10.50 2.06
C GLN A 409 13.32 9.28 1.14
N LEU A 410 12.28 8.93 0.36
CA LEU A 410 12.33 7.85 -0.62
C LEU A 410 13.31 8.15 -1.77
N LYS A 411 13.48 9.42 -2.14
CA LYS A 411 14.39 9.87 -3.21
C LYS A 411 15.81 10.16 -2.73
N LEU A 412 15.96 10.51 -1.44
CA LEU A 412 17.22 10.85 -0.78
C LEU A 412 17.46 9.94 0.43
N PRO A 413 17.62 8.62 0.22
CA PRO A 413 17.79 7.66 1.30
C PRO A 413 19.06 7.87 2.15
N GLU A 414 20.04 8.61 1.63
CA GLU A 414 21.29 8.95 2.31
C GLU A 414 21.13 10.00 3.43
N PHE A 415 20.03 10.77 3.45
CA PHE A 415 19.74 11.76 4.48
C PHE A 415 18.69 11.25 5.49
N ILE A 416 18.65 11.87 6.66
CA ILE A 416 17.48 11.83 7.56
C ILE A 416 16.64 13.06 7.25
N CYS A 417 15.57 12.88 6.48
CA CYS A 417 14.69 13.98 6.10
C CYS A 417 13.74 14.32 7.25
N ARG A 418 13.65 15.60 7.62
CA ARG A 418 12.72 16.10 8.64
C ARG A 418 11.92 17.28 8.11
N GLY A 419 10.63 17.30 8.42
CA GLY A 419 9.74 18.40 8.12
C GLY A 419 9.57 19.32 9.33
N HIS A 420 9.59 20.62 9.09
CA HIS A 420 9.40 21.66 10.09
C HIS A 420 8.41 22.68 9.56
N LEU A 421 7.60 23.25 10.44
CA LEU A 421 6.81 24.43 10.09
C LEU A 421 7.67 25.69 10.18
N TYR A 422 7.62 26.53 9.16
CA TYR A 422 8.22 27.86 9.22
C TYR A 422 7.33 28.73 10.13
N GLY A 423 7.94 29.36 11.13
CA GLY A 423 7.27 30.17 12.15
C GLY A 423 6.96 31.56 11.67
#